data_AF-A0A9W6X0L2-F1
#
_entry.id   AF-A0A9W6X0L2-F1
#
_cell.length_a   1.000
_cell.length_b   1.000
_cell.length_c   1.000
_cell.angle_alpha   90.00
_cell.angle_beta   90.00
_cell.angle_gamma   90.00
#
_symmetry.space_group_name_H-M   'P 1'
#
loop_
_entity.id
_entity.type
_entity.pdbx_description
1 polymer ?
#
loop_
_entity_poly.entity_id
_entity_poly.type
_entity_poly.pdbx_seq_one_letter_code
_entity_poly.pdbx_strand_id
1 'polypeptide(L)'
;MDIRYGQICRGPKFSVIEAKSAIRCVRTFSDDGESDWVYAIIPGLGKCQVQRDELTFDLASSIETRPSTLKTLTISFNKEEDTYPRSNRVPQFLAEVGSQLKDLTIDGPRNEIDVNVIIRHCASLHKLSLCGGIIDVQLDLSDYRYSNTPVPELTCHWHDVRALAADLADTNNPLSKIVRRLRLRLNDKCKLWRRVAGGYDFDKLPGDMKAIGNMVSVNRHLAYLDVLVLTDHHNYGRSLKKQHLKPLALPAKLPLNLKLAFLSVVSSQAGPAEAQRNKRPRRSEGSANGLDQRVVSRIFAFAGPPLLRRVYFRTTKFYWEPYSNVWLDDDDDDDDDHADDDDDQF
;
A
#
# COMPACT_ATOMS: atom_id res chain seq x y z
N MET A 1 -2.89 18.86 23.95
CA MET A 1 -1.78 18.67 24.88
C MET A 1 -0.50 18.85 24.11
N ASP A 2 0.40 19.65 24.67
CA ASP A 2 1.67 19.98 24.04
C ASP A 2 2.83 19.56 24.97
N ILE A 3 3.90 18.98 24.40
CA ILE A 3 5.16 18.74 25.13
C ILE A 3 5.99 20.00 24.99
N ARG A 4 6.46 20.62 26.08
CA ARG A 4 7.19 21.89 25.97
C ARG A 4 8.65 21.70 25.58
N TYR A 5 9.40 20.83 26.26
CA TYR A 5 10.79 20.44 25.98
C TYR A 5 11.15 19.24 26.85
N GLY A 6 11.89 18.24 26.31
CA GLY A 6 12.66 17.29 27.14
C GLY A 6 12.73 15.83 26.69
N GLN A 7 13.16 14.97 27.63
CA GLN A 7 13.98 13.77 27.39
C GLN A 7 13.13 12.48 27.37
N ILE A 8 12.94 11.89 26.18
CA ILE A 8 12.13 10.68 25.98
C ILE A 8 13.00 9.42 26.19
N CYS A 9 12.81 8.55 27.23
CA CYS A 9 13.24 7.12 27.24
C CYS A 9 13.08 6.29 28.55
N ARG A 10 12.73 4.98 28.43
CA ARG A 10 13.46 3.79 29.00
C ARG A 10 12.92 2.38 28.55
N GLY A 11 13.83 1.46 28.13
CA GLY A 11 13.63 0.05 27.65
C GLY A 11 14.40 -0.31 26.34
N PRO A 12 14.55 -1.59 25.90
CA PRO A 12 15.86 -2.24 25.70
C PRO A 12 16.68 -1.85 24.45
N LYS A 13 16.18 -0.97 23.58
CA LYS A 13 16.94 -0.23 22.56
C LYS A 13 16.18 1.06 22.26
N PHE A 14 16.12 1.99 23.22
CA PHE A 14 15.48 3.28 22.98
C PHE A 14 16.50 4.40 22.84
N SER A 15 16.35 5.17 21.76
CA SER A 15 17.06 6.41 21.50
C SER A 15 16.38 7.54 22.28
N VAL A 16 17.18 8.30 23.03
CA VAL A 16 16.71 9.53 23.67
C VAL A 16 16.44 10.57 22.60
N ILE A 17 15.22 11.09 22.54
CA ILE A 17 14.84 12.16 21.62
C ILE A 17 14.51 13.39 22.47
N GLU A 18 15.17 14.51 22.16
CA GLU A 18 14.89 15.82 22.76
C GLU A 18 14.14 16.68 21.74
N ALA A 19 12.93 17.09 22.07
CA ALA A 19 12.14 17.95 21.20
C ALA A 19 12.66 19.39 21.27
N LYS A 20 13.14 19.95 20.15
CA LYS A 20 13.63 21.33 20.06
C LYS A 20 12.53 22.40 20.06
N SER A 21 11.26 21.98 20.04
CA SER A 21 10.09 22.85 20.03
C SER A 21 8.87 22.10 20.56
N ALA A 22 7.84 22.83 20.97
CA ALA A 22 6.67 22.20 21.54
C ALA A 22 5.93 21.31 20.53
N ILE A 23 5.71 20.03 20.88
CA ILE A 23 4.99 19.09 20.01
C ILE A 23 3.52 19.09 20.37
N ARG A 24 2.66 19.47 19.42
CA ARG A 24 1.22 19.54 19.62
C ARG A 24 0.51 18.22 19.37
N CYS A 25 -0.73 18.13 19.86
CA CYS A 25 -1.63 16.99 19.64
C CYS A 25 -1.14 15.66 20.22
N VAL A 26 -0.37 15.73 21.31
CA VAL A 26 0.07 14.54 22.07
C VAL A 26 -1.13 13.93 22.78
N ARG A 27 -1.26 12.60 22.73
CA ARG A 27 -2.33 11.87 23.42
C ARG A 27 -1.75 10.91 24.43
N THR A 28 -2.10 11.08 25.70
CA THR A 28 -1.74 10.13 26.75
C THR A 28 -2.66 8.91 26.69
N PHE A 29 -2.15 7.75 27.08
CA PHE A 29 -2.95 6.53 27.25
C PHE A 29 -2.42 5.78 28.47
N SER A 30 -3.32 5.15 29.23
CA SER A 30 -2.98 4.56 30.54
C SER A 30 -2.35 5.58 31.51
N ASP A 31 -2.75 6.85 31.41
CA ASP A 31 -2.39 7.90 32.36
C ASP A 31 -3.27 7.77 33.61
N ASP A 32 -2.64 7.51 34.75
CA ASP A 32 -3.27 7.37 36.06
C ASP A 32 -3.43 8.70 36.81
N GLY A 33 -2.95 9.81 36.23
CA GLY A 33 -2.95 11.12 36.87
C GLY A 33 -1.84 11.34 37.90
N GLU A 34 -1.09 10.30 38.27
CA GLU A 34 -0.13 10.33 39.38
C GLU A 34 1.30 9.97 38.98
N SER A 35 1.49 9.06 38.01
CA SER A 35 2.82 8.59 37.60
C SER A 35 3.67 9.69 36.96
N ASP A 36 4.95 9.78 37.36
CA ASP A 36 5.92 10.74 36.80
C ASP A 36 6.14 10.56 35.30
N TRP A 37 6.01 9.32 34.82
CA TRP A 37 6.15 8.97 33.41
C TRP A 37 4.81 8.56 32.85
N VAL A 38 4.43 9.22 31.76
CA VAL A 38 3.15 8.99 31.08
C VAL A 38 3.41 8.38 29.72
N TYR A 39 2.70 7.31 29.42
CA TYR A 39 2.69 6.77 28.07
C TYR A 39 1.87 7.68 27.16
N ALA A 40 2.48 8.11 26.07
CA ALA A 40 1.87 9.02 25.12
C ALA A 40 2.11 8.59 23.67
N ILE A 41 1.17 8.92 22.80
CA ILE A 41 1.34 8.88 21.35
C ILE A 41 1.72 10.28 20.90
N ILE A 42 2.92 10.41 20.36
CA ILE A 42 3.46 11.66 19.82
C ILE A 42 3.37 11.60 18.28
N PRO A 43 2.72 12.57 17.62
CA PRO A 43 2.69 12.62 16.16
C PRO A 43 4.10 12.57 15.55
N GLY A 44 4.30 11.70 14.57
CA GLY A 44 5.59 11.50 13.89
C GLY A 44 6.60 10.60 14.62
N LEU A 45 6.45 10.38 15.93
CA LEU A 45 7.35 9.52 16.72
C LEU A 45 6.66 8.23 17.19
N GLY A 46 5.33 8.21 17.28
CA GLY A 46 4.57 7.04 17.71
C GLY A 46 4.49 6.91 19.23
N LYS A 47 4.64 5.69 19.74
CA LYS A 47 4.49 5.37 21.17
C LYS A 47 5.75 5.78 21.95
N CYS A 48 5.60 6.72 22.87
CA CYS A 48 6.69 7.24 23.70
C CYS A 48 6.30 7.19 25.19
N GLN A 49 7.31 7.23 26.05
CA GLN A 49 7.16 7.64 27.45
C GLN A 49 7.66 9.06 27.57
N VAL A 50 6.86 9.91 28.22
CA VAL A 50 7.14 11.34 28.39
C VAL A 50 7.05 11.66 29.88
N GLN A 51 7.90 12.56 30.38
CA GLN A 51 7.75 13.06 31.74
C GLN A 51 6.47 13.88 31.86
N ARG A 52 5.70 13.65 32.93
CA ARG A 52 4.45 14.35 33.19
C ARG A 52 4.65 15.87 33.24
N ASP A 53 5.75 16.31 33.85
CA ASP A 53 6.09 17.74 34.00
C ASP A 53 6.34 18.45 32.66
N GLU A 54 6.63 17.69 31.60
CA GLU A 54 6.80 18.23 30.25
C GLU A 54 5.47 18.30 29.48
N LEU A 55 4.42 17.65 29.98
CA LEU A 55 3.08 17.64 29.38
C LEU A 55 2.26 18.83 29.86
N THR A 56 1.72 19.58 28.91
CA THR A 56 0.66 20.56 29.21
C THR A 56 -0.72 20.02 28.87
N PHE A 57 -1.52 19.80 29.91
CA PHE A 57 -2.91 19.36 29.83
C PHE A 57 -3.79 20.56 29.52
N ASP A 58 -4.09 20.73 28.24
CA ASP A 58 -5.01 21.77 27.78
C ASP A 58 -6.45 21.29 27.96
N LEU A 59 -7.01 21.48 29.16
CA LEU A 59 -8.37 21.05 29.53
C LEU A 59 -9.48 21.96 28.98
N ALA A 60 -9.13 23.10 28.39
CA ALA A 60 -10.07 24.17 28.08
C ALA A 60 -10.17 24.57 26.59
N SER A 61 -9.39 23.96 25.70
CA SER A 61 -9.65 24.14 24.27
C SER A 61 -10.49 22.97 23.80
N SER A 62 -11.76 23.23 23.50
CA SER A 62 -12.35 22.65 22.29
C SER A 62 -11.40 23.00 21.16
N ILE A 63 -10.33 22.22 20.98
CA ILE A 63 -9.58 22.22 19.73
C ILE A 63 -10.69 22.09 18.72
N GLU A 64 -10.93 23.13 17.92
CA GLU A 64 -11.80 23.01 16.77
C GLU A 64 -11.25 21.80 16.02
N THR A 65 -11.89 20.66 16.20
CA THR A 65 -11.64 19.48 15.38
C THR A 65 -12.25 19.88 14.06
N ARG A 66 -11.56 20.75 13.32
CA ARG A 66 -11.69 20.81 11.89
C ARG A 66 -11.57 19.36 11.47
N PRO A 67 -12.61 18.77 10.85
CA PRO A 67 -12.61 17.36 10.52
C PRO A 67 -11.28 17.08 9.82
N SER A 68 -10.41 16.35 10.51
CA SER A 68 -9.07 16.13 10.02
C SER A 68 -9.27 15.32 8.74
N THR A 69 -8.77 15.86 7.63
CA THR A 69 -8.85 15.23 6.32
C THR A 69 -7.86 14.07 6.25
N LEU A 70 -7.95 13.12 7.19
CA LEU A 70 -7.10 11.95 7.23
C LEU A 70 -7.42 11.13 5.98
N LYS A 71 -6.57 11.28 4.97
CA LYS A 71 -6.69 10.56 3.69
C LYS A 71 -5.85 9.29 3.70
N THR A 72 -4.80 9.25 4.49
CA THR A 72 -3.84 8.15 4.51
C THR A 72 -3.61 7.70 5.94
N LEU A 73 -3.69 6.39 6.17
CA LEU A 73 -3.47 5.79 7.48
C LEU A 73 -2.68 4.50 7.34
N THR A 74 -1.65 4.34 8.17
CA THR A 74 -0.91 3.09 8.33
C THR A 74 -1.06 2.61 9.77
N ILE A 75 -1.56 1.39 9.93
CA ILE A 75 -1.70 0.72 11.22
C ILE A 75 -0.74 -0.46 11.21
N SER A 76 0.26 -0.43 12.09
CA SER A 76 1.20 -1.54 12.27
C SER A 76 1.01 -2.17 13.64
N PHE A 77 0.94 -3.49 13.69
CA PHE A 77 0.86 -4.25 14.92
C PHE A 77 2.25 -4.73 15.36
N ASN A 78 2.44 -4.85 16.67
CA ASN A 78 3.66 -5.45 17.21
C ASN A 78 3.77 -6.89 16.71
N LYS A 79 4.97 -7.27 16.24
CA LYS A 79 5.27 -8.56 15.62
C LYS A 79 6.06 -9.48 16.56
N GLU A 80 6.46 -8.97 17.73
CA GLU A 80 7.35 -9.65 18.69
C GLU A 80 6.62 -10.21 19.91
N GLU A 81 5.38 -9.78 20.15
CA GLU A 81 4.56 -10.26 21.27
C GLU A 81 3.32 -10.97 20.73
N ASP A 82 2.80 -11.94 21.50
CA ASP A 82 1.51 -12.61 21.28
C ASP A 82 0.30 -11.65 21.42
N THR A 83 0.48 -10.37 21.07
CA THR A 83 -0.56 -9.36 20.95
C THR A 83 -1.26 -9.54 19.61
N TYR A 84 -2.10 -10.56 19.54
CA TYR A 84 -3.17 -10.58 18.55
C TYR A 84 -3.97 -9.27 18.71
N PRO A 85 -4.15 -8.48 17.64
CA PRO A 85 -5.00 -7.32 17.71
C PRO A 85 -6.38 -7.82 18.12
N ARG A 86 -6.91 -7.39 19.27
CA ARG A 86 -8.26 -7.79 19.69
C ARG A 86 -9.23 -7.48 18.53
N SER A 87 -9.66 -8.53 17.82
CA SER A 87 -10.39 -8.54 16.53
C SER A 87 -11.47 -7.48 16.36
N ASN A 88 -12.12 -7.06 17.44
CA ASN A 88 -13.20 -6.09 17.41
C ASN A 88 -12.75 -4.62 17.39
N ARG A 89 -11.50 -4.30 17.77
CA ARG A 89 -11.07 -2.90 17.91
C ARG A 89 -10.69 -2.25 16.59
N VAL A 90 -10.11 -3.01 15.65
CA VAL A 90 -9.73 -2.46 14.34
C VAL A 90 -10.96 -2.07 13.53
N PRO A 91 -12.00 -2.93 13.39
CA PRO A 91 -13.25 -2.52 12.75
C PRO A 91 -13.92 -1.32 13.43
N GLN A 92 -13.98 -1.28 14.77
CA GLN A 92 -14.57 -0.16 15.52
C GLN A 92 -13.83 1.15 15.23
N PHE A 93 -12.50 1.11 15.26
CA PHE A 93 -11.69 2.28 14.93
C PHE A 93 -11.90 2.73 13.48
N LEU A 94 -11.92 1.80 12.53
CA LEU A 94 -12.19 2.12 11.13
C LEU A 94 -13.62 2.65 10.92
N ALA A 95 -14.59 2.26 11.74
CA ALA A 95 -15.93 2.84 11.69
C ALA A 95 -15.92 4.36 12.01
N GLU A 96 -15.01 4.80 12.88
CA GLU A 96 -14.89 6.21 13.27
C GLU A 96 -14.10 7.03 12.24
N VAL A 97 -12.97 6.50 11.75
CA VAL A 97 -12.04 7.28 10.90
C VAL A 97 -12.07 6.91 9.42
N GLY A 98 -12.70 5.79 9.06
CA GLY A 98 -12.57 5.16 7.74
C GLY A 98 -13.25 5.90 6.59
N SER A 99 -14.32 6.64 6.87
CA SER A 99 -15.15 7.29 5.84
C SER A 99 -14.37 8.27 4.94
N GLN A 100 -13.30 8.88 5.47
CA GLN A 100 -12.47 9.86 4.77
C GLN A 100 -11.17 9.28 4.19
N LEU A 101 -10.82 8.04 4.54
CA LEU A 101 -9.59 7.40 4.09
C LEU A 101 -9.65 7.09 2.60
N LYS A 102 -8.59 7.49 1.89
CA LYS A 102 -8.28 7.12 0.51
C LYS A 102 -7.26 5.99 0.44
N ASP A 103 -6.32 5.97 1.37
CA ASP A 103 -5.22 5.02 1.44
C ASP A 103 -5.14 4.43 2.85
N LEU A 104 -5.23 3.11 2.94
CA LEU A 104 -5.11 2.38 4.20
C LEU A 104 -4.04 1.29 4.05
N THR A 105 -3.10 1.27 4.97
CA THR A 105 -2.15 0.17 5.14
C THR A 105 -2.37 -0.49 6.49
N ILE A 106 -2.55 -1.80 6.50
CA ILE A 106 -2.57 -2.58 7.73
C ILE A 106 -1.44 -3.59 7.67
N ASP A 107 -0.50 -3.47 8.61
CA ASP A 107 0.68 -4.32 8.72
C ASP A 107 0.62 -5.14 10.00
N GLY A 108 0.36 -6.43 9.89
CA GLY A 108 0.24 -7.34 11.03
C GLY A 108 -0.51 -8.63 10.71
N PRO A 109 -1.00 -9.33 11.74
CA PRO A 109 -1.63 -10.63 11.54
C PRO A 109 -2.97 -10.49 10.80
N ARG A 110 -3.13 -11.31 9.77
CA ARG A 110 -4.30 -11.26 8.86
C ARG A 110 -5.50 -12.06 9.33
N ASN A 111 -5.32 -12.94 10.31
CA ASN A 111 -6.32 -13.97 10.68
C ASN A 111 -7.63 -13.35 11.22
N GLU A 112 -7.59 -12.10 11.65
CA GLU A 112 -8.69 -11.40 12.31
C GLU A 112 -9.26 -10.24 11.49
N ILE A 113 -8.76 -10.02 10.26
CA ILE A 113 -9.12 -8.87 9.45
C ILE A 113 -9.96 -9.30 8.26
N ASP A 114 -11.27 -9.06 8.35
CA ASP A 114 -12.18 -9.19 7.20
C ASP A 114 -12.05 -7.96 6.29
N VAL A 115 -11.55 -8.19 5.08
CA VAL A 115 -11.39 -7.15 4.04
C VAL A 115 -12.73 -6.51 3.69
N ASN A 116 -13.83 -7.27 3.71
CA ASN A 116 -15.15 -6.75 3.41
C ASN A 116 -15.64 -5.77 4.49
N VAL A 117 -15.31 -6.03 5.76
CA VAL A 117 -15.59 -5.11 6.87
C VAL A 117 -14.82 -3.80 6.70
N ILE A 118 -13.54 -3.86 6.30
CA ILE A 118 -12.75 -2.65 5.98
C ILE A 118 -13.40 -1.86 4.85
N ILE A 119 -13.77 -2.52 3.75
CA ILE A 119 -14.36 -1.86 2.57
C ILE A 119 -15.69 -1.19 2.92
N ARG A 120 -16.49 -1.79 3.80
CA ARG A 120 -17.76 -1.22 4.30
C ARG A 120 -17.54 0.03 5.14
N HIS A 121 -16.56 0.04 6.04
CA HIS A 121 -16.26 1.21 6.87
C HIS A 121 -15.50 2.32 6.12
N CYS A 122 -14.72 1.95 5.09
CA CYS A 122 -13.90 2.86 4.31
C CYS A 122 -14.49 3.09 2.90
N ALA A 123 -15.64 3.77 2.83
CA ALA A 123 -16.36 4.00 1.58
C ALA A 123 -15.58 4.81 0.52
N SER A 124 -14.63 5.66 0.94
CA SER A 124 -13.80 6.50 0.06
C SER A 124 -12.46 5.85 -0.32
N LEU A 125 -12.23 4.60 0.06
CA LEU A 125 -10.93 3.96 -0.06
C LEU A 125 -10.59 3.67 -1.53
N HIS A 126 -9.46 4.20 -1.99
CA HIS A 126 -8.87 3.95 -3.30
C HIS A 126 -7.79 2.87 -3.25
N LYS A 127 -7.03 2.79 -2.15
CA LYS A 127 -5.93 1.84 -1.99
C LYS A 127 -6.00 1.15 -0.63
N LEU A 128 -5.93 -0.18 -0.64
CA LEU A 128 -5.79 -0.99 0.57
C LEU A 128 -4.53 -1.84 0.46
N SER A 129 -3.55 -1.58 1.31
CA SER A 129 -2.38 -2.43 1.49
C SER A 129 -2.57 -3.28 2.74
N LEU A 130 -2.47 -4.59 2.59
CA LEU A 130 -2.39 -5.51 3.70
C LEU A 130 -0.97 -6.08 3.67
N CYS A 131 -0.28 -6.05 4.80
CA CYS A 131 1.08 -6.56 4.95
C CYS A 131 1.11 -7.52 6.15
N GLY A 132 1.91 -8.57 6.07
CA GLY A 132 2.12 -9.53 7.15
C GLY A 132 1.86 -10.98 6.76
N GLY A 133 2.62 -11.88 7.39
CA GLY A 133 2.61 -13.32 7.12
C GLY A 133 3.30 -13.67 5.79
N ILE A 134 2.79 -14.71 5.12
CA ILE A 134 3.36 -15.22 3.87
C ILE A 134 2.97 -14.40 2.62
N ILE A 135 1.99 -13.50 2.73
CA ILE A 135 1.47 -12.70 1.61
C ILE A 135 1.41 -11.24 2.03
N ASP A 136 1.94 -10.34 1.21
CA ASP A 136 1.64 -8.91 1.21
C ASP A 136 0.87 -8.57 -0.07
N VAL A 137 -0.19 -7.76 0.03
CA VAL A 137 -1.07 -7.47 -1.10
C VAL A 137 -1.51 -6.02 -1.08
N GLN A 138 -1.57 -5.41 -2.27
CA GLN A 138 -2.13 -4.08 -2.48
C GLN A 138 -3.31 -4.17 -3.45
N LEU A 139 -4.48 -3.74 -2.98
CA LEU A 139 -5.71 -3.62 -3.75
C LEU A 139 -5.87 -2.18 -4.23
N ASP A 140 -6.23 -2.04 -5.50
CA ASP A 140 -6.62 -0.79 -6.13
C ASP A 140 -8.13 -0.82 -6.38
N LEU A 141 -8.85 -0.03 -5.59
CA LEU A 141 -10.30 0.13 -5.62
C LEU A 141 -10.72 1.35 -6.44
N SER A 142 -9.76 2.05 -7.05
CA SER A 142 -10.00 3.33 -7.72
C SER A 142 -11.07 3.24 -8.80
N ASP A 143 -11.09 2.18 -9.61
CA ASP A 143 -12.07 2.01 -10.68
C ASP A 143 -13.51 1.98 -10.14
N TYR A 144 -13.74 1.33 -9.00
CA TYR A 144 -15.04 1.31 -8.32
C TYR A 144 -15.41 2.68 -7.76
N ARG A 145 -14.43 3.41 -7.19
CA ARG A 145 -14.67 4.75 -6.66
C ARG A 145 -14.96 5.78 -7.75
N TYR A 146 -14.22 5.75 -8.86
CA TYR A 146 -14.46 6.67 -9.98
C TYR A 146 -15.77 6.38 -10.72
N SER A 147 -16.17 5.12 -10.81
CA SER A 147 -17.45 4.72 -11.42
C SER A 147 -18.64 4.83 -10.47
N ASN A 148 -18.42 5.19 -9.20
CA ASN A 148 -19.43 5.20 -8.14
C ASN A 148 -20.19 3.87 -8.03
N THR A 149 -19.47 2.76 -8.24
CA THR A 149 -20.02 1.40 -8.12
C THR A 149 -19.59 0.76 -6.79
N PRO A 150 -20.47 -0.06 -6.18
CA PRO A 150 -20.10 -0.79 -4.98
C PRO A 150 -19.00 -1.81 -5.30
N VAL A 151 -18.02 -1.93 -4.41
CA VAL A 151 -17.02 -2.99 -4.50
C VAL A 151 -17.74 -4.31 -4.17
N PRO A 152 -17.62 -5.35 -5.02
CA PRO A 152 -18.24 -6.64 -4.76
C PRO A 152 -17.63 -7.29 -3.51
N GLU A 153 -18.36 -8.21 -2.91
CA GLU A 153 -17.83 -8.99 -1.79
C GLU A 153 -16.65 -9.84 -2.26
N LEU A 154 -15.54 -9.74 -1.52
CA LEU A 154 -14.28 -10.38 -1.87
C LEU A 154 -14.10 -11.65 -1.04
N THR A 155 -14.01 -12.78 -1.71
CA THR A 155 -13.51 -14.02 -1.11
C THR A 155 -12.00 -14.03 -1.23
N CYS A 156 -11.30 -14.10 -0.10
CA CYS A 156 -9.86 -13.91 -0.06
C CYS A 156 -9.13 -15.05 0.64
N HIS A 157 -8.40 -15.87 -0.11
CA HIS A 157 -7.60 -16.98 0.43
C HIS A 157 -6.16 -16.56 0.78
N TRP A 158 -6.00 -15.58 1.69
CA TRP A 158 -4.68 -15.00 2.02
C TRP A 158 -3.70 -15.95 2.71
N HIS A 159 -4.13 -17.13 3.14
CA HIS A 159 -3.30 -18.13 3.81
C HIS A 159 -2.98 -19.33 2.92
N ASP A 160 -3.57 -19.40 1.73
CA ASP A 160 -3.36 -20.48 0.77
C ASP A 160 -2.90 -19.87 -0.56
N VAL A 161 -1.60 -19.99 -0.82
CA VAL A 161 -0.96 -19.46 -2.02
C VAL A 161 -1.57 -20.04 -3.29
N ARG A 162 -1.99 -21.31 -3.27
CA ARG A 162 -2.55 -21.99 -4.43
C ARG A 162 -3.98 -21.53 -4.70
N ALA A 163 -4.81 -21.45 -3.67
CA ALA A 163 -6.16 -20.93 -3.79
C ALA A 163 -6.14 -19.46 -4.25
N LEU A 164 -5.27 -18.63 -3.65
CA LEU A 164 -5.08 -17.25 -4.08
C LEU A 164 -4.61 -17.16 -5.54
N ALA A 165 -3.67 -18.01 -5.95
CA ALA A 165 -3.22 -18.04 -7.35
C ALA A 165 -4.37 -18.42 -8.30
N ALA A 166 -5.26 -19.33 -7.90
CA ALA A 166 -6.45 -19.66 -8.67
C ALA A 166 -7.43 -18.47 -8.76
N ASP A 167 -7.70 -17.79 -7.66
CA ASP A 167 -8.55 -16.59 -7.62
C ASP A 167 -8.02 -15.48 -8.53
N LEU A 168 -6.69 -15.28 -8.53
CA LEU A 168 -6.04 -14.27 -9.37
C LEU A 168 -5.91 -14.70 -10.84
N ALA A 169 -5.99 -15.99 -11.14
CA ALA A 169 -6.02 -16.49 -12.51
C ALA A 169 -7.41 -16.36 -13.14
N ASP A 170 -8.47 -16.38 -12.33
CA ASP A 170 -9.86 -16.26 -12.80
C ASP A 170 -10.22 -14.82 -13.17
N THR A 171 -10.50 -14.58 -14.44
CA THR A 171 -10.90 -13.27 -14.98
C THR A 171 -12.30 -12.83 -14.54
N ASN A 172 -13.13 -13.75 -14.05
CA ASN A 172 -14.45 -13.45 -13.50
C ASN A 172 -14.36 -13.04 -12.03
N ASN A 173 -13.32 -13.45 -11.31
CA ASN A 173 -13.11 -13.07 -9.92
C ASN A 173 -12.74 -11.57 -9.83
N PRO A 174 -13.49 -10.74 -9.08
CA PRO A 174 -13.15 -9.33 -8.90
C PRO A 174 -11.74 -9.10 -8.35
N LEU A 175 -11.24 -10.03 -7.54
CA LEU A 175 -9.91 -9.96 -6.93
C LEU A 175 -8.80 -9.87 -7.97
N SER A 176 -8.94 -10.61 -9.08
CA SER A 176 -7.93 -10.65 -10.15
C SER A 176 -7.75 -9.30 -10.85
N LYS A 177 -8.75 -8.41 -10.78
CA LYS A 177 -8.74 -7.07 -11.39
C LYS A 177 -8.21 -5.99 -10.46
N ILE A 178 -8.49 -6.11 -9.16
CA ILE A 178 -8.12 -5.10 -8.16
C ILE A 178 -6.73 -5.31 -7.56
N VAL A 179 -6.20 -6.54 -7.54
CA VAL A 179 -4.86 -6.79 -6.99
C VAL A 179 -3.81 -6.22 -7.94
N ARG A 180 -3.05 -5.22 -7.45
CA ARG A 180 -1.99 -4.55 -8.22
C ARG A 180 -0.59 -4.99 -7.86
N ARG A 181 -0.32 -5.16 -6.57
CA ARG A 181 0.98 -5.60 -6.06
C ARG A 181 0.79 -6.81 -5.17
N LEU A 182 1.57 -7.84 -5.40
CA LEU A 182 1.60 -9.06 -4.61
C LEU A 182 3.04 -9.37 -4.24
N ARG A 183 3.32 -9.58 -2.96
CA ARG A 183 4.60 -10.11 -2.48
C ARG A 183 4.34 -11.39 -1.69
N LEU A 184 5.08 -12.43 -2.03
CA LEU A 184 4.98 -13.75 -1.42
C LEU A 184 6.26 -14.03 -0.64
N ARG A 185 6.15 -14.30 0.66
CA ARG A 185 7.25 -14.61 1.57
C ARG A 185 7.22 -16.09 1.90
N LEU A 186 7.66 -16.92 0.96
CA LEU A 186 7.68 -18.38 1.05
C LEU A 186 8.97 -18.90 1.72
N ASN A 187 9.56 -18.08 2.58
CA ASN A 187 10.72 -18.39 3.41
C ASN A 187 10.36 -18.39 4.91
N ASP A 188 9.11 -18.05 5.24
CA ASP A 188 8.72 -17.71 6.60
C ASP A 188 8.56 -18.96 7.48
N LYS A 189 9.60 -19.24 8.30
CA LYS A 189 9.43 -19.93 9.58
C LYS A 189 9.40 -18.87 10.66
N CYS A 190 8.26 -18.19 10.82
CA CYS A 190 8.05 -17.19 11.87
C CYS A 190 8.33 -17.80 13.24
N LYS A 191 9.57 -17.66 13.75
CA LYS A 191 9.99 -18.18 15.07
C LYS A 191 9.55 -17.28 16.23
N LEU A 192 9.27 -15.99 15.97
CA LEU A 192 8.94 -15.00 17.00
C LEU A 192 7.45 -14.91 17.30
N TRP A 193 6.59 -15.38 16.39
CA TRP A 193 5.20 -15.67 16.69
C TRP A 193 5.20 -17.06 17.29
N ARG A 194 5.15 -17.20 18.63
CA ARG A 194 5.05 -18.53 19.26
C ARG A 194 3.71 -19.14 18.84
N ARG A 195 3.76 -19.89 17.75
CA ARG A 195 2.63 -20.49 17.04
C ARG A 195 1.62 -19.46 16.53
N VAL A 196 1.87 -18.89 15.35
CA VAL A 196 0.85 -19.14 14.33
C VAL A 196 0.98 -20.63 14.00
N ALA A 197 -0.05 -21.42 14.25
CA ALA A 197 -0.16 -22.70 13.56
C ALA A 197 -0.19 -22.39 12.05
N GLY A 198 0.96 -22.44 11.36
CA GLY A 198 1.04 -22.02 9.95
C GLY A 198 2.30 -21.27 9.52
N GLY A 199 3.49 -21.75 9.89
CA GLY A 199 4.67 -21.44 9.07
C GLY A 199 4.46 -21.96 7.64
N TYR A 200 5.16 -21.38 6.66
CA TYR A 200 4.98 -21.85 5.28
C TYR A 200 5.37 -23.32 5.17
N ASP A 201 4.45 -24.13 4.64
CA ASP A 201 4.66 -25.55 4.43
C ASP A 201 5.46 -25.74 3.13
N PHE A 202 6.75 -26.04 3.29
CA PHE A 202 7.67 -26.22 2.16
C PHE A 202 7.29 -27.41 1.28
N ASP A 203 6.51 -28.38 1.77
CA ASP A 203 6.02 -29.48 0.94
C ASP A 203 5.04 -28.99 -0.15
N LYS A 204 4.41 -27.83 0.07
CA LYS A 204 3.51 -27.19 -0.90
C LYS A 204 4.25 -26.39 -1.96
N LEU A 205 5.52 -26.04 -1.72
CA LEU A 205 6.31 -25.15 -2.58
C LEU A 205 6.30 -25.53 -4.06
N PRO A 206 6.52 -26.80 -4.46
CA PRO A 206 6.52 -27.15 -5.89
C PRO A 206 5.18 -26.86 -6.57
N GLY A 207 4.07 -27.19 -5.89
CA GLY A 207 2.73 -26.95 -6.41
C GLY A 207 2.36 -25.47 -6.41
N ASP A 208 2.80 -24.72 -5.41
CA ASP A 208 2.52 -23.30 -5.27
C ASP A 208 3.30 -22.49 -6.31
N MET A 209 4.58 -22.80 -6.54
CA MET A 209 5.38 -22.17 -7.61
C MET A 209 4.78 -22.42 -8.99
N LYS A 210 4.25 -23.63 -9.23
CA LYS A 210 3.51 -23.94 -10.47
C LYS A 210 2.23 -23.10 -10.59
N ALA A 211 1.46 -22.98 -9.50
CA ALA A 211 0.23 -22.19 -9.49
C ALA A 211 0.52 -20.69 -9.71
N ILE A 212 1.53 -20.13 -9.06
CA ILE A 212 1.99 -18.74 -9.26
C ILE A 212 2.39 -18.53 -10.73
N GLY A 213 3.19 -19.44 -11.30
CA GLY A 213 3.59 -19.36 -12.70
C GLY A 213 2.40 -19.34 -13.67
N ASN A 214 1.41 -20.21 -13.44
CA ASN A 214 0.20 -20.26 -14.24
C ASN A 214 -0.63 -18.98 -14.10
N MET A 215 -0.85 -18.52 -12.86
CA MET A 215 -1.57 -17.29 -12.56
C MET A 215 -0.96 -16.08 -13.27
N VAL A 216 0.35 -15.90 -13.16
CA VAL A 216 1.04 -14.76 -13.78
C VAL A 216 0.95 -14.84 -15.30
N SER A 217 0.91 -16.03 -15.89
CA SER A 217 0.78 -16.17 -17.34
C SER A 217 -0.58 -15.72 -17.89
N VAL A 218 -1.64 -15.81 -17.07
CA VAL A 218 -3.02 -15.52 -17.45
C VAL A 218 -3.45 -14.13 -16.99
N ASN A 219 -3.17 -13.77 -15.74
CA ASN A 219 -3.56 -12.49 -15.16
C ASN A 219 -2.95 -11.33 -15.98
N ARG A 220 -3.70 -10.25 -16.21
CA ARG A 220 -3.24 -9.07 -16.96
C ARG A 220 -3.31 -7.75 -16.16
N HIS A 221 -3.63 -7.81 -14.88
CA HIS A 221 -3.86 -6.66 -14.01
C HIS A 221 -2.82 -6.53 -12.89
N LEU A 222 -2.19 -7.62 -12.49
CA LEU A 222 -1.11 -7.67 -11.51
C LEU A 222 0.14 -7.00 -12.10
N ALA A 223 0.46 -5.82 -11.58
CA ALA A 223 1.56 -4.99 -12.06
C ALA A 223 2.90 -5.33 -11.40
N TYR A 224 2.87 -5.78 -10.15
CA TYR A 224 4.07 -6.11 -9.39
C TYR A 224 3.90 -7.47 -8.70
N LEU A 225 4.85 -8.38 -8.94
CA LEU A 225 5.00 -9.62 -8.22
C LEU A 225 6.41 -9.68 -7.64
N ASP A 226 6.53 -9.96 -6.35
CA ASP A 226 7.79 -10.29 -5.70
C ASP A 226 7.65 -11.62 -4.96
N VAL A 227 8.55 -12.55 -5.23
CA VAL A 227 8.55 -13.87 -4.57
C VAL A 227 9.87 -14.04 -3.85
N LEU A 228 9.80 -14.06 -2.52
CA LEU A 228 10.92 -14.32 -1.63
C LEU A 228 10.89 -15.79 -1.20
N VAL A 229 11.96 -16.52 -1.46
CA VAL A 229 12.14 -17.93 -1.08
C VAL A 229 13.47 -18.14 -0.35
N LEU A 230 13.66 -19.31 0.25
CA LEU A 230 14.98 -19.73 0.74
C LEU A 230 15.95 -19.98 -0.43
N THR A 231 17.23 -19.71 -0.22
CA THR A 231 18.29 -19.90 -1.22
C THR A 231 18.33 -21.32 -1.81
N ASP A 232 17.98 -22.33 -1.02
CA ASP A 232 17.92 -23.74 -1.46
C ASP A 232 16.87 -23.99 -2.55
N HIS A 233 15.96 -23.03 -2.76
CA HIS A 233 14.86 -23.11 -3.73
C HIS A 233 15.01 -22.12 -4.90
N HIS A 234 16.22 -21.59 -5.14
CA HIS A 234 16.48 -20.62 -6.21
C HIS A 234 16.08 -21.09 -7.62
N ASN A 235 16.06 -22.42 -7.84
CA ASN A 235 15.73 -23.04 -9.13
C ASN A 235 14.35 -22.67 -9.68
N TYR A 236 13.39 -22.31 -8.81
CA TYR A 236 12.03 -21.94 -9.25
C TYR A 236 11.94 -20.55 -9.92
N GLY A 237 12.94 -19.69 -9.75
CA GLY A 237 12.90 -18.31 -10.25
C GLY A 237 12.90 -18.19 -11.78
N ARG A 238 13.50 -19.17 -12.49
CA ARG A 238 13.70 -19.10 -13.95
C ARG A 238 12.38 -18.98 -14.72
N SER A 239 11.33 -19.66 -14.28
CA SER A 239 10.02 -19.65 -14.94
C SER A 239 9.27 -18.32 -14.74
N LEU A 240 9.44 -17.68 -13.58
CA LEU A 240 8.80 -16.40 -13.27
C LEU A 240 9.46 -15.24 -14.00
N LYS A 241 10.79 -15.27 -14.18
CA LYS A 241 11.53 -14.25 -14.96
C LYS A 241 11.01 -14.09 -16.39
N LYS A 242 10.51 -15.16 -17.01
CA LYS A 242 9.89 -15.11 -18.36
C LYS A 242 8.62 -14.24 -18.43
N GLN A 243 8.01 -13.91 -17.29
CA GLN A 243 6.82 -13.08 -17.21
C GLN A 243 7.13 -11.61 -16.89
N HIS A 244 8.41 -11.29 -16.62
CA HIS A 244 8.88 -9.93 -16.41
C HIS A 244 8.72 -9.10 -17.69
N LEU A 245 8.37 -7.83 -17.55
CA LEU A 245 8.10 -6.85 -18.62
C LEU A 245 6.98 -7.22 -19.60
N LYS A 246 6.11 -8.16 -19.27
CA LYS A 246 4.92 -8.41 -20.10
C LYS A 246 3.90 -7.27 -19.96
N PRO A 247 3.23 -6.87 -21.06
CA PRO A 247 2.25 -5.79 -21.03
C PRO A 247 1.01 -6.17 -20.22
N LEU A 248 0.48 -5.17 -19.52
CA LEU A 248 -0.75 -5.25 -18.73
C LEU A 248 -1.95 -4.75 -19.53
N ALA A 249 -3.14 -5.26 -19.21
CA ALA A 249 -4.41 -4.75 -19.72
C ALA A 249 -4.86 -3.53 -18.91
N LEU A 250 -3.98 -2.53 -18.80
CA LEU A 250 -4.26 -1.29 -18.09
C LEU A 250 -4.14 -0.11 -19.03
N PRO A 251 -5.06 0.86 -18.96
CA PRO A 251 -4.95 2.08 -19.73
C PRO A 251 -3.67 2.79 -19.28
N ALA A 252 -2.77 3.00 -20.23
CA ALA A 252 -1.54 3.69 -19.98
C ALA A 252 -1.83 5.14 -19.57
N LYS A 253 -1.24 5.59 -18.46
CA LYS A 253 -1.36 6.98 -18.05
C LYS A 253 -0.41 7.82 -18.89
N LEU A 254 -0.94 8.48 -19.92
CA LEU A 254 -0.17 9.44 -20.69
C LEU A 254 0.33 10.57 -19.74
N PRO A 255 1.63 10.92 -19.78
CA PRO A 255 2.21 12.02 -19.01
C PRO A 255 1.43 13.34 -19.14
N LEU A 256 1.40 14.13 -18.07
CA LEU A 256 0.59 15.36 -18.00
C LEU A 256 1.01 16.38 -19.06
N ASN A 257 2.32 16.57 -19.26
CA ASN A 257 2.88 17.43 -20.31
C ASN A 257 2.39 17.03 -21.72
N LEU A 258 2.32 15.73 -22.04
CA LEU A 258 1.81 15.26 -23.32
C LEU A 258 0.29 15.47 -23.46
N LYS A 259 -0.47 15.25 -22.38
CA LYS A 259 -1.90 15.57 -22.34
C LYS A 259 -2.15 17.07 -22.56
N LEU A 260 -1.37 17.93 -21.89
CA LEU A 260 -1.47 19.38 -22.01
C LEU A 260 -1.06 19.86 -23.40
N ALA A 261 0.01 19.31 -23.98
CA ALA A 261 0.41 19.61 -25.36
C ALA A 261 -0.67 19.23 -26.37
N PHE A 262 -1.25 18.03 -26.24
CA PHE A 262 -2.36 17.59 -27.08
C PHE A 262 -3.58 18.51 -26.94
N LEU A 263 -3.98 18.83 -25.71
CA LEU A 263 -5.12 19.72 -25.46
C LEU A 263 -4.86 21.14 -25.97
N SER A 264 -3.62 21.65 -25.87
CA SER A 264 -3.23 22.95 -26.40
C SER A 264 -3.40 23.00 -27.93
N VAL A 265 -2.94 21.96 -28.64
CA VAL A 265 -3.10 21.85 -30.09
C VAL A 265 -4.57 21.74 -30.49
N VAL A 266 -5.33 20.84 -29.85
CA VAL A 266 -6.77 20.65 -30.13
C VAL A 266 -7.57 21.92 -29.86
N SER A 267 -7.22 22.67 -28.81
CA SER A 267 -7.88 23.93 -28.45
C SER A 267 -7.49 25.08 -29.39
N SER A 268 -6.25 25.10 -29.87
CA SER A 268 -5.76 26.14 -30.80
C SER A 268 -6.36 26.03 -32.21
N GLN A 269 -6.77 24.83 -32.60
CA GLN A 269 -7.44 24.58 -33.88
C GLN A 269 -8.94 24.89 -33.84
N ALA A 270 -9.51 25.21 -32.67
CA ALA A 270 -10.85 25.78 -32.53
C ALA A 270 -10.77 27.28 -32.81
N GLY A 271 -10.71 27.64 -34.09
CA GLY A 271 -10.66 29.04 -34.53
C GLY A 271 -11.82 29.87 -33.97
N PRO A 272 -11.65 31.21 -33.90
CA PRO A 272 -12.68 32.11 -33.38
C PRO A 272 -13.93 31.99 -34.24
N ALA A 273 -15.07 31.70 -33.61
CA ALA A 273 -16.37 31.80 -34.27
C ALA A 273 -16.53 33.24 -34.78
N GLU A 274 -16.54 33.42 -36.09
CA GLU A 274 -17.00 34.66 -36.70
C GLU A 274 -18.37 35.02 -36.12
N ALA A 275 -18.52 36.30 -35.77
CA ALA A 275 -19.70 36.84 -35.14
C ALA A 275 -20.96 36.59 -35.99
N GLN A 276 -21.72 35.54 -35.67
CA GLN A 276 -23.10 35.41 -36.09
C GLN A 276 -24.05 35.53 -34.89
N ARG A 277 -24.72 36.68 -34.89
CA ARG A 277 -25.86 37.11 -34.07
C ARG A 277 -26.80 35.96 -33.69
N ASN A 278 -27.19 36.01 -32.41
CA ASN A 278 -28.47 35.57 -31.82
C ASN A 278 -28.80 34.07 -31.90
N LYS A 279 -28.62 33.37 -30.76
CA LYS A 279 -29.69 32.61 -30.05
C LYS A 279 -29.18 31.97 -28.75
N ARG A 280 -29.99 32.13 -27.69
CA ARG A 280 -30.07 31.57 -26.31
C ARG A 280 -29.00 30.55 -25.84
N PRO A 281 -28.63 30.56 -24.55
CA PRO A 281 -27.63 29.65 -24.00
C PRO A 281 -28.21 28.24 -23.89
N ARG A 282 -27.82 27.35 -24.80
CA ARG A 282 -27.90 25.90 -24.55
C ARG A 282 -26.64 25.51 -23.79
N ARG A 283 -26.82 24.83 -22.66
CA ARG A 283 -25.77 24.05 -21.99
C ARG A 283 -25.21 23.06 -23.02
N SER A 284 -24.11 23.42 -23.68
CA SER A 284 -23.32 22.51 -24.49
C SER A 284 -22.08 22.17 -23.68
N GLU A 285 -21.97 20.89 -23.31
CA GLU A 285 -20.73 20.27 -22.84
C GLU A 285 -19.58 20.73 -23.74
N GLY A 286 -18.52 21.27 -23.15
CA GLY A 286 -17.44 21.93 -23.86
C GLY A 286 -16.72 20.99 -24.81
N SER A 287 -17.06 21.07 -26.09
CA SER A 287 -16.33 20.42 -27.17
C SER A 287 -15.27 21.39 -27.66
N ALA A 288 -14.01 21.14 -27.31
CA ALA A 288 -12.89 21.70 -28.05
C ALA A 288 -12.80 20.90 -29.36
N ASN A 289 -13.12 21.54 -30.48
CA ASN A 289 -12.88 21.01 -31.83
C ASN A 289 -13.60 19.70 -32.23
N GLY A 290 -14.81 19.46 -31.71
CA GLY A 290 -15.61 18.29 -32.09
C GLY A 290 -15.16 16.99 -31.41
N LEU A 291 -14.08 17.01 -30.62
CA LEU A 291 -13.69 15.88 -29.78
C LEU A 291 -14.41 16.02 -28.43
N ASP A 292 -15.27 15.05 -28.13
CA ASP A 292 -15.87 14.96 -26.80
C ASP A 292 -14.83 14.44 -25.78
N GLN A 293 -15.15 14.61 -24.49
CA GLN A 293 -14.28 14.19 -23.40
C GLN A 293 -13.98 12.67 -23.43
N ARG A 294 -14.90 11.85 -23.96
CA ARG A 294 -14.74 10.39 -24.04
C ARG A 294 -13.73 10.00 -25.12
N VAL A 295 -13.76 10.66 -26.28
CA VAL A 295 -12.83 10.44 -27.39
C VAL A 295 -11.42 10.85 -26.97
N VAL A 296 -11.26 12.02 -26.34
CA VAL A 296 -9.96 12.47 -25.81
C VAL A 296 -9.43 11.50 -24.75
N SER A 297 -10.29 11.01 -23.85
CA SER A 297 -9.90 10.00 -22.84
C SER A 297 -9.42 8.69 -23.48
N ARG A 298 -10.08 8.22 -24.55
CA ARG A 298 -9.65 7.03 -25.31
C ARG A 298 -8.33 7.24 -26.02
N ILE A 299 -8.11 8.40 -26.63
CA ILE A 299 -6.83 8.74 -27.27
C ILE A 299 -5.70 8.69 -26.24
N PHE A 300 -5.88 9.30 -25.06
CA PHE A 300 -4.87 9.26 -24.01
C PHE A 300 -4.62 7.86 -23.45
N ALA A 301 -5.66 7.04 -23.31
CA ALA A 301 -5.52 5.65 -22.88
C ALA A 301 -4.76 4.79 -23.90
N PHE A 302 -4.92 5.08 -25.20
CA PHE A 302 -4.25 4.38 -26.29
C PHE A 302 -2.80 4.86 -26.50
N ALA A 303 -2.56 6.17 -26.43
CA ALA A 303 -1.27 6.77 -26.73
C ALA A 303 -0.23 6.63 -25.61
N GLY A 304 -0.65 6.24 -24.41
CA GLY A 304 0.29 6.02 -23.32
C GLY A 304 1.14 4.75 -23.52
N PRO A 305 2.37 4.70 -23.00
CA PRO A 305 3.22 3.51 -23.08
C PRO A 305 2.58 2.34 -22.31
N PRO A 306 2.62 1.10 -22.83
CA PRO A 306 2.02 -0.04 -22.14
C PRO A 306 2.65 -0.21 -20.77
N LEU A 307 1.83 -0.34 -19.73
CA LEU A 307 2.34 -0.63 -18.40
C LEU A 307 2.91 -2.05 -18.38
N LEU A 308 4.19 -2.15 -18.05
CA LEU A 308 4.92 -3.41 -18.03
C LEU A 308 4.89 -4.00 -16.63
N ARG A 309 4.63 -5.32 -16.55
CA ARG A 309 4.71 -6.05 -15.29
C ARG A 309 6.14 -6.11 -14.77
N ARG A 310 6.31 -5.90 -13.48
CA ARG A 310 7.56 -6.18 -12.76
C ARG A 310 7.41 -7.47 -11.97
N VAL A 311 8.24 -8.45 -12.30
CA VAL A 311 8.35 -9.72 -11.57
C VAL A 311 9.74 -9.82 -10.96
N TYR A 312 9.80 -9.95 -9.64
CA TYR A 312 11.02 -10.15 -8.88
C TYR A 312 10.99 -11.52 -8.22
N PHE A 313 12.17 -12.15 -8.19
CA PHE A 313 12.38 -13.40 -7.48
C PHE A 313 13.63 -13.22 -6.65
N ARG A 314 13.46 -13.24 -5.33
CA ARG A 314 14.50 -13.00 -4.35
C ARG A 314 14.73 -14.25 -3.54
N THR A 315 15.98 -14.46 -3.18
CA THR A 315 16.40 -15.58 -2.33
C THR A 315 17.01 -15.03 -1.07
N THR A 316 16.73 -15.65 0.06
CA THR A 316 17.32 -15.28 1.34
C THR A 316 17.81 -16.52 2.07
N LYS A 317 18.91 -16.34 2.82
CA LYS A 317 19.44 -17.38 3.72
C LYS A 317 18.67 -17.41 5.04
N PHE A 318 17.84 -16.40 5.30
CA PHE A 318 17.13 -16.23 6.55
C PHE A 318 15.67 -16.66 6.43
N TYR A 319 15.19 -17.36 7.47
CA TYR A 319 13.78 -17.68 7.65
C TYR A 319 12.91 -16.45 8.00
N TRP A 320 13.54 -15.28 8.10
CA TRP A 320 12.99 -14.01 8.53
C TRP A 320 13.80 -12.87 7.90
N GLU A 321 13.13 -11.94 7.21
CA GLU A 321 13.68 -10.61 6.91
C GLU A 321 12.89 -9.57 7.70
N PRO A 322 13.55 -8.60 8.35
CA PRO A 322 12.89 -7.42 8.90
C PRO A 322 11.92 -6.83 7.88
N TYR A 323 10.67 -6.60 8.31
CA TYR A 323 9.73 -5.78 7.54
C TYR A 323 10.23 -4.34 7.59
N SER A 324 11.29 -4.01 6.83
CA SER A 324 11.57 -2.62 6.48
C SER A 324 10.44 -2.14 5.56
N ASN A 325 10.03 -0.88 5.74
CA ASN A 325 8.96 -0.26 4.97
C ASN A 325 9.39 -0.07 3.51
N VAL A 326 9.19 -1.08 2.65
CA VAL A 326 9.57 -1.08 1.21
C VAL A 326 8.64 -0.19 0.34
N TRP A 327 7.85 0.70 0.93
CA TRP A 327 7.07 1.69 0.18
C TRP A 327 7.59 3.12 0.34
N LEU A 328 8.73 3.29 1.02
CA LEU A 328 9.56 4.47 0.89
C LEU A 328 10.52 4.16 -0.27
N ASP A 329 10.51 5.04 -1.27
CA ASP A 329 11.36 4.94 -2.46
C ASP A 329 12.83 5.11 -2.05
N ASP A 330 13.64 4.07 -2.25
CA ASP A 330 15.10 4.20 -2.31
C ASP A 330 15.48 4.22 -3.80
N ASP A 331 15.57 5.43 -4.35
CA ASP A 331 16.43 5.73 -5.49
C ASP A 331 17.86 5.77 -4.94
N ASP A 332 18.48 4.60 -4.75
CA ASP A 332 19.93 4.51 -4.53
C ASP A 332 20.53 3.68 -5.68
N ASP A 333 21.31 4.38 -6.49
CA ASP A 333 22.21 3.85 -7.49
C ASP A 333 23.30 3.05 -6.79
N ASP A 334 23.19 1.73 -6.77
CA ASP A 334 24.31 0.84 -6.42
C ASP A 334 25.19 0.63 -7.66
N ASP A 335 26.15 1.55 -7.84
CA ASP A 335 27.46 1.23 -8.42
C ASP A 335 28.19 0.36 -7.38
N ASP A 336 28.21 -0.96 -7.58
CA ASP A 336 29.05 -1.86 -6.79
C ASP A 336 30.17 -2.45 -7.64
N ASP A 337 31.37 -2.19 -7.13
CA ASP A 337 32.69 -2.44 -7.66
C ASP A 337 32.96 -3.92 -8.00
N HIS A 338 33.49 -4.13 -9.21
CA HIS A 338 34.23 -5.35 -9.54
C HIS A 338 35.60 -5.31 -8.87
N ALA A 339 35.76 -6.07 -7.79
CA ALA A 339 37.06 -6.51 -7.31
C ALA A 339 37.47 -7.76 -8.11
N ASP A 340 38.33 -7.57 -9.10
CA ASP A 340 39.06 -8.65 -9.76
C ASP A 340 40.32 -8.97 -8.94
N ASP A 341 40.26 -10.07 -8.19
CA ASP A 341 41.43 -10.83 -7.76
C ASP A 341 41.64 -11.93 -8.80
N ASP A 342 42.65 -11.78 -9.66
CA ASP A 342 43.26 -12.88 -10.41
C ASP A 342 44.75 -12.54 -10.65
N ASP A 343 45.57 -12.74 -9.61
CA ASP A 343 47.00 -13.01 -9.75
C ASP A 343 47.18 -14.54 -9.85
N ASP A 344 47.56 -15.02 -11.05
CA ASP A 344 48.70 -15.93 -11.26
C ASP A 344 48.63 -16.61 -12.64
N GLN A 345 49.37 -16.05 -13.61
CA GLN A 345 50.17 -16.85 -14.53
C GLN A 345 51.29 -16.03 -15.20
N PHE A 346 52.52 -16.36 -14.78
CA PHE A 346 53.87 -16.07 -15.29
C PHE A 346 54.65 -14.88 -14.75
#